data_AF-A0A1Y4CK88-F1
#
_entry.id   AF-A0A1Y4CK88-F1
#
_cell.length_a   1.000
_cell.length_b   1.000
_cell.length_c   1.000
_cell.angle_alpha   90.00
_cell.angle_beta   90.00
_cell.angle_gamma   90.00
#
_symmetry.space_group_name_H-M   'P 1'
#
loop_
_entity.id
_entity.type
_entity.pdbx_description
1 polymer ?
#
loop_
_entity_poly.entity_id
_entity_poly.type
_entity_poly.pdbx_seq_one_letter_code
_entity_poly.pdbx_strand_id
1 'polypeptide(L)'
;MQVLQENSIATLEVLRASDMGVFLNGGTGNTNDDILLHKNQQTEEVHVGDKVTVFLYHDPSGRLTASMRLPKIKVGQIGYAPVINTTRFGAFVDVGTERGIFMPFAEMKGRPKEGEYVWVKLYEDKSHRLAVSMEVEDEMRRASRAATDAKVGDWVEGAVYNMTDQGAYLMTRERWIAFLHRSEFSGPILIGQMVKGRITYLREDGRINISLRQTKENAINPDSEKILAFLKQRKGKMPYGDKTAPAVIKTKFGLSKAAFKRALGHLMKEQKIYQQEGWTYLKEDTEE
;
A
#
# COMPACT_ATOMS: atom_id res chain seq x y z
N MET A 1 21.57 -3.59 -36.56
CA MET A 1 21.98 -4.49 -35.47
C MET A 1 21.23 -4.09 -34.23
N GLN A 2 20.65 -5.04 -33.49
CA GLN A 2 20.06 -4.76 -32.18
C GLN A 2 21.20 -4.40 -31.22
N VAL A 3 21.13 -3.22 -30.61
CA VAL A 3 22.11 -2.81 -29.60
C VAL A 3 21.78 -3.55 -28.31
N LEU A 4 22.71 -4.37 -27.82
CA LEU A 4 22.59 -5.06 -26.54
C LEU A 4 23.04 -4.09 -25.43
N GLN A 5 22.14 -3.79 -24.50
CA GLN A 5 22.34 -2.80 -23.45
C GLN A 5 21.58 -3.18 -22.18
N GLU A 6 21.94 -2.61 -21.03
CA GLU A 6 21.25 -2.93 -19.79
C GLU A 6 19.78 -2.48 -19.80
N ASN A 7 18.99 -3.11 -18.93
CA ASN A 7 17.55 -2.92 -18.83
C ASN A 7 16.82 -3.17 -20.17
N SER A 8 17.28 -4.10 -20.99
CA SER A 8 16.61 -4.47 -22.24
C SER A 8 16.28 -5.97 -22.25
N ILE A 9 15.30 -6.35 -23.08
CA ILE A 9 14.97 -7.74 -23.33
C ILE A 9 15.50 -8.11 -24.72
N ALA A 10 16.25 -9.20 -24.81
CA ALA A 10 16.80 -9.70 -26.05
C ALA A 10 16.56 -11.20 -26.19
N THR A 11 16.39 -11.68 -27.41
CA THR A 11 16.40 -13.11 -27.71
C THR A 11 17.72 -13.45 -28.38
N LEU A 12 18.56 -14.23 -27.70
CA LEU A 12 19.93 -14.48 -28.08
C LEU A 12 20.18 -15.98 -28.27
N GLU A 13 21.04 -16.32 -29.23
CA GLU A 13 21.46 -17.69 -29.49
C GLU A 13 22.55 -18.13 -28.51
N VAL A 14 22.46 -19.36 -28.04
CA VAL A 14 23.43 -19.98 -27.15
C VAL A 14 24.60 -20.55 -27.97
N LEU A 15 25.80 -20.00 -27.80
CA LEU A 15 26.97 -20.38 -28.60
C LEU A 15 27.79 -21.51 -27.97
N ARG A 16 27.91 -21.53 -26.64
CA ARG A 16 28.70 -22.53 -25.90
C ARG A 16 28.26 -22.66 -24.45
N ALA A 17 28.54 -23.82 -23.87
CA ALA A 17 28.34 -24.10 -22.45
C ALA A 17 29.67 -24.10 -21.69
N SER A 18 29.58 -23.88 -20.38
CA SER A 18 30.68 -23.95 -19.42
C SER A 18 30.15 -24.40 -18.05
N ASP A 19 31.05 -24.61 -17.10
CA ASP A 19 30.66 -25.00 -15.73
C ASP A 19 29.79 -23.94 -15.03
N MET A 20 29.96 -22.66 -15.36
CA MET A 20 29.20 -21.55 -14.76
C MET A 20 27.82 -21.31 -15.40
N GLY A 21 27.59 -21.80 -16.62
CA GLY A 21 26.40 -21.50 -17.40
C GLY A 21 26.70 -21.49 -18.90
N VAL A 22 25.88 -20.75 -19.66
CA VAL A 22 25.99 -20.68 -21.11
C VAL A 22 26.35 -19.28 -21.57
N PHE A 23 27.03 -19.18 -22.71
CA PHE A 23 27.39 -17.91 -23.33
C PHE A 23 26.46 -17.63 -24.51
N LEU A 24 25.82 -16.48 -24.45
CA LEU A 24 24.88 -15.98 -25.45
C LEU A 24 25.62 -15.08 -26.46
N ASN A 25 25.21 -15.15 -27.72
CA ASN A 25 25.81 -14.40 -28.81
C ASN A 25 25.71 -12.88 -28.56
N GLY A 26 26.86 -12.23 -28.34
CA GLY A 26 26.97 -10.78 -28.15
C GLY A 26 26.84 -9.95 -29.44
N GLY A 27 26.82 -10.60 -30.61
CA GLY A 27 26.62 -9.96 -31.90
C GLY A 27 27.86 -9.27 -32.49
N THR A 28 29.03 -9.35 -31.84
CA THR A 28 30.28 -8.71 -32.31
C THR A 28 31.19 -9.66 -33.09
N GLY A 29 30.97 -10.98 -32.98
CA GLY A 29 31.87 -12.00 -33.52
C GLY A 29 33.14 -12.23 -32.68
N ASN A 30 33.32 -11.49 -31.59
CA ASN A 30 34.39 -11.66 -30.63
C ASN A 30 33.87 -12.37 -29.38
N THR A 31 34.46 -13.52 -29.02
CA THR A 31 34.00 -14.35 -27.90
C THR A 31 34.10 -13.67 -26.55
N ASN A 32 34.93 -12.63 -26.41
CA ASN A 32 35.07 -11.84 -25.18
C ASN A 32 33.86 -10.94 -24.92
N ASP A 33 33.05 -10.65 -25.94
CA ASP A 33 31.84 -9.82 -25.82
C ASP A 33 30.57 -10.68 -25.65
N ASP A 34 30.70 -12.00 -25.63
CA ASP A 34 29.56 -12.89 -25.40
C ASP A 34 29.03 -12.76 -23.96
N ILE A 35 27.71 -12.81 -23.85
CA ILE A 35 27.00 -12.51 -22.62
C ILE A 35 26.81 -13.80 -21.82
N LEU A 36 27.33 -13.85 -20.60
CA LEU A 36 27.12 -15.00 -19.71
C LEU A 36 25.66 -15.02 -19.19
N LEU A 37 24.98 -16.15 -19.40
CA LEU A 37 23.76 -16.56 -18.70
C LEU A 37 24.12 -17.65 -17.68
N HIS A 38 24.35 -17.22 -16.43
CA HIS A 38 24.75 -18.09 -15.34
C HIS A 38 23.67 -19.13 -15.02
N LYS A 39 24.04 -20.35 -14.59
CA LYS A 39 23.09 -21.44 -14.26
C LYS A 39 21.94 -20.97 -13.34
N ASN A 40 22.26 -20.22 -12.29
CA ASN A 40 21.28 -19.68 -11.33
C ASN A 40 20.27 -18.66 -11.93
N GLN A 41 20.52 -18.19 -13.15
CA GLN A 41 19.69 -17.23 -13.88
C GLN A 41 18.87 -17.88 -14.99
N GLN A 42 19.01 -19.20 -15.18
CA GLN A 42 18.20 -19.99 -16.08
C GLN A 42 16.92 -20.43 -15.37
N THR A 43 15.77 -20.32 -16.03
CA THR A 43 14.47 -20.77 -15.48
C THR A 43 14.10 -22.18 -15.92
N GLU A 44 14.86 -22.73 -16.88
CA GLU A 44 14.73 -24.05 -17.46
C GLU A 44 16.11 -24.49 -17.99
N GLU A 45 16.23 -25.74 -18.44
CA GLU A 45 17.48 -26.25 -19.01
C GLU A 45 17.75 -25.62 -20.38
N VAL A 46 18.98 -25.17 -20.62
CA VAL A 46 19.38 -24.45 -21.83
C VAL A 46 20.53 -25.16 -22.54
N HIS A 47 20.37 -25.45 -23.82
CA HIS A 47 21.33 -26.17 -24.65
C HIS A 47 22.02 -25.24 -25.66
N VAL A 48 23.18 -25.67 -26.16
CA VAL A 48 23.88 -24.97 -27.25
C VAL A 48 23.03 -25.03 -28.53
N GLY A 49 22.90 -23.90 -29.21
CA GLY A 49 22.03 -23.72 -30.39
C GLY A 49 20.63 -23.20 -30.05
N ASP A 50 20.22 -23.20 -28.79
CA ASP A 50 18.92 -22.65 -28.39
C ASP A 50 18.87 -21.13 -28.57
N LYS A 51 17.66 -20.60 -28.76
CA LYS A 51 17.38 -19.16 -28.68
C LYS A 51 16.61 -18.87 -27.41
N VAL A 52 17.21 -18.10 -26.51
CA VAL A 52 16.64 -17.79 -25.20
C VAL A 52 16.31 -16.30 -25.08
N THR A 53 15.14 -16.00 -24.54
CA THR A 53 14.74 -14.62 -24.21
C THR A 53 15.24 -14.27 -22.81
N VAL A 54 16.03 -13.22 -22.71
CA VAL A 54 16.68 -12.80 -21.47
C VAL A 54 16.53 -11.30 -21.23
N PHE A 55 16.54 -10.93 -19.96
CA PHE A 55 16.73 -9.56 -19.50
C PHE A 55 18.21 -9.28 -19.30
N LEU A 56 18.72 -8.21 -19.91
CA LEU A 56 20.12 -7.81 -19.84
C LEU A 56 20.35 -6.81 -18.72
N TYR A 57 21.38 -7.03 -17.90
CA TYR A 57 21.72 -6.19 -16.76
C TYR A 57 23.22 -6.23 -16.47
N HIS A 58 23.70 -5.34 -15.60
CA HIS A 58 25.10 -5.34 -15.17
C HIS A 58 25.31 -6.16 -13.89
N ASP A 59 26.32 -7.03 -13.89
CA ASP A 59 26.81 -7.69 -12.68
C ASP A 59 27.50 -6.67 -11.73
N PRO A 60 27.84 -7.04 -10.49
CA PRO A 60 28.55 -6.15 -9.57
C PRO A 60 29.92 -5.66 -10.06
N SER A 61 30.52 -6.35 -11.04
CA SER A 61 31.77 -5.97 -11.68
C SER A 61 31.56 -5.04 -12.88
N GLY A 62 30.32 -4.65 -13.18
CA GLY A 62 29.98 -3.76 -14.29
C GLY A 62 30.00 -4.43 -15.66
N ARG A 63 29.94 -5.78 -15.73
CA ARG A 63 29.86 -6.51 -17.01
C ARG A 63 28.41 -6.80 -17.37
N LEU A 64 28.09 -6.68 -18.65
CA LEU A 64 26.77 -7.03 -19.17
C LEU A 64 26.56 -8.54 -19.06
N THR A 65 25.47 -8.95 -18.41
CA THR A 65 25.06 -10.34 -18.20
C THR A 65 23.56 -10.46 -18.44
N ALA A 66 23.02 -11.67 -18.32
CA ALA A 66 21.67 -12.02 -18.69
C ALA A 66 20.97 -12.85 -17.61
N SER A 67 19.63 -12.70 -17.53
CA SER A 67 18.76 -13.58 -16.75
C SER A 67 17.50 -13.91 -17.53
N MET A 68 17.01 -15.15 -17.41
CA MET A 68 15.70 -15.55 -17.95
C MET A 68 14.54 -15.05 -17.08
N ARG A 69 14.82 -14.43 -15.91
CA ARG A 69 13.80 -13.76 -15.10
C ARG A 69 13.41 -12.44 -15.75
N LEU A 70 12.29 -12.47 -16.48
CA LEU A 70 11.72 -11.31 -17.17
C LEU A 70 10.79 -10.49 -16.27
N PRO A 71 10.52 -9.22 -16.61
CA PRO A 71 9.54 -8.40 -15.89
C PRO A 71 8.15 -9.05 -15.90
N LYS A 72 7.49 -9.10 -14.74
CA LYS A 72 6.14 -9.65 -14.55
C LYS A 72 5.03 -8.76 -15.14
N ILE A 73 5.35 -7.48 -15.40
CA ILE A 73 4.45 -6.52 -16.04
C ILE A 73 4.98 -6.18 -17.42
N LYS A 74 4.07 -5.94 -18.39
CA LYS A 74 4.42 -5.51 -19.75
C LYS A 74 4.56 -3.99 -19.82
N VAL A 75 5.24 -3.50 -20.87
CA VAL A 75 5.28 -2.05 -21.18
C VAL A 75 3.85 -1.49 -21.24
N GLY A 76 3.62 -0.37 -20.55
CA GLY A 76 2.32 0.28 -20.39
C GLY A 76 1.44 -0.29 -19.27
N GLN A 77 1.84 -1.39 -18.62
CA GLN A 77 1.14 -1.95 -17.46
C GLN A 77 1.69 -1.40 -16.15
N ILE A 78 0.87 -1.47 -15.11
CA ILE A 78 1.23 -1.09 -13.74
C ILE A 78 1.43 -2.30 -12.84
N GLY A 79 2.28 -2.14 -11.83
CA GLY A 79 2.50 -3.09 -10.75
C GLY A 79 2.68 -2.38 -9.41
N TYR A 80 2.38 -3.10 -8.33
CA TYR A 80 2.68 -2.69 -6.96
C TYR A 80 3.84 -3.53 -6.44
N ALA A 81 4.98 -2.90 -6.21
CA ALA A 81 6.26 -3.60 -6.06
C ALA A 81 7.19 -2.91 -5.06
N PRO A 82 8.08 -3.66 -4.37
CA PRO A 82 9.03 -3.07 -3.44
C PRO A 82 10.19 -2.40 -4.16
N VAL A 83 10.65 -1.29 -3.58
CA VAL A 83 11.95 -0.70 -3.89
C VAL A 83 13.04 -1.58 -3.26
N ILE A 84 13.97 -2.07 -4.06
CA ILE A 84 15.04 -2.97 -3.61
C ILE A 84 16.39 -2.29 -3.45
N ASN A 85 16.55 -1.10 -4.02
CA ASN A 85 17.76 -0.31 -3.86
C ASN A 85 17.48 1.16 -4.19
N THR A 86 18.11 2.07 -3.46
CA THR A 86 18.10 3.51 -3.77
C THR A 86 19.50 4.03 -4.01
N THR A 87 19.68 4.84 -5.04
CA THR A 87 20.96 5.41 -5.45
C THR A 87 20.87 6.93 -5.55
N ARG A 88 22.01 7.59 -5.81
CA ARG A 88 22.08 9.03 -6.10
C ARG A 88 21.52 9.44 -7.46
N PHE A 89 20.89 8.54 -8.23
CA PHE A 89 20.32 8.83 -9.54
C PHE A 89 18.86 8.39 -9.69
N GLY A 90 18.35 7.64 -8.72
CA GLY A 90 17.05 6.98 -8.80
C GLY A 90 17.00 5.75 -7.90
N ALA A 91 16.02 4.89 -8.13
CA ALA A 91 15.81 3.65 -7.37
C ALA A 91 15.69 2.45 -8.30
N PHE A 92 15.79 1.23 -7.76
CA PHE A 92 15.50 -0.01 -8.45
C PHE A 92 14.27 -0.66 -7.82
N VAL A 93 13.32 -1.07 -8.65
CA VAL A 93 12.03 -1.64 -8.22
C VAL A 93 11.94 -3.09 -8.68
N ASP A 94 11.57 -4.00 -7.77
CA ASP A 94 11.41 -5.41 -8.09
C ASP A 94 10.09 -5.67 -8.81
N VAL A 95 10.17 -5.67 -10.14
CA VAL A 95 9.07 -6.11 -11.01
C VAL A 95 9.27 -7.55 -11.51
N GLY A 96 10.08 -8.35 -10.81
CA GLY A 96 10.36 -9.76 -11.11
C GLY A 96 11.68 -10.03 -11.84
N THR A 97 12.48 -9.00 -12.14
CA THR A 97 13.82 -9.15 -12.72
C THR A 97 14.88 -9.27 -11.63
N GLU A 98 16.02 -9.91 -11.94
CA GLU A 98 17.09 -10.22 -10.98
C GLU A 98 17.64 -9.00 -10.20
N ARG A 99 17.71 -7.84 -10.85
CA ARG A 99 18.23 -6.59 -10.26
C ARG A 99 17.18 -5.49 -10.15
N GLY A 100 15.90 -5.84 -10.32
CA GLY A 100 14.83 -4.87 -10.51
C GLY A 100 15.01 -4.06 -11.79
N ILE A 101 14.12 -3.09 -11.99
CA ILE A 101 14.20 -2.13 -13.11
C ILE A 101 14.41 -0.72 -12.55
N PHE A 102 15.23 0.05 -13.25
CA PHE A 102 15.59 1.39 -12.85
C PHE A 102 14.41 2.38 -12.92
N MET A 103 14.28 3.17 -11.88
CA MET A 103 13.32 4.26 -11.72
C MET A 103 14.11 5.58 -11.59
N PRO A 104 14.21 6.39 -12.66
CA PRO A 104 14.90 7.67 -12.61
C PRO A 104 14.26 8.63 -11.61
N PHE A 105 15.03 9.54 -11.01
CA PHE A 105 14.47 10.54 -10.07
C PHE A 105 13.33 11.38 -10.63
N ALA A 106 13.36 11.70 -11.92
CA ALA A 106 12.29 12.47 -12.58
C ALA A 106 10.94 11.73 -12.59
N GLU A 107 10.97 10.41 -12.43
CA GLU A 107 9.81 9.53 -12.45
C GLU A 107 9.40 9.07 -11.03
N MET A 108 10.05 9.61 -9.99
CA MET A 108 9.77 9.29 -8.59
C MET A 108 8.84 10.32 -7.97
N LYS A 109 7.86 9.85 -7.18
CA LYS A 109 7.08 10.72 -6.29
C LYS A 109 7.61 10.63 -4.88
N GLY A 110 8.08 11.76 -4.36
CA GLY A 110 8.73 11.82 -3.04
C GLY A 110 10.10 11.13 -3.05
N ARG A 111 10.46 10.49 -1.94
CA ARG A 111 11.73 9.75 -1.80
C ARG A 111 11.49 8.37 -1.20
N PRO A 112 10.96 7.41 -2.01
CA PRO A 112 10.83 6.03 -1.61
C PRO A 112 12.13 5.47 -1.04
N LYS A 113 12.01 4.68 0.02
CA LYS A 113 13.13 3.98 0.66
C LYS A 113 13.14 2.51 0.28
N GLU A 114 14.29 1.88 0.41
CA GLU A 114 14.42 0.43 0.29
C GLU A 114 13.43 -0.29 1.22
N GLY A 115 12.74 -1.30 0.69
CA GLY A 115 11.66 -2.04 1.34
C GLY A 115 10.27 -1.40 1.22
N GLU A 116 10.16 -0.12 0.87
CA GLU A 116 8.86 0.51 0.63
C GLU A 116 8.23 0.02 -0.67
N TYR A 117 6.94 -0.26 -0.64
CA TYR A 117 6.19 -0.65 -1.83
C TYR A 117 5.63 0.58 -2.53
N VAL A 118 5.69 0.59 -3.86
CA VAL A 118 5.20 1.69 -4.70
C VAL A 118 4.42 1.15 -5.89
N TRP A 119 3.47 1.94 -6.37
CA TRP A 119 2.87 1.70 -7.68
C TRP A 119 3.79 2.26 -8.76
N VAL A 120 4.07 1.43 -9.77
CA VAL A 120 4.88 1.82 -10.91
C VAL A 120 4.26 1.35 -12.21
N LYS A 121 4.47 2.10 -13.30
CA LYS A 121 4.27 1.62 -14.67
C LYS A 121 5.61 1.25 -15.29
N LEU A 122 5.61 0.19 -16.10
CA LEU A 122 6.76 -0.14 -16.96
C LEU A 122 6.67 0.66 -18.26
N TYR A 123 7.75 1.31 -18.66
CA TYR A 123 7.84 2.03 -19.93
C TYR A 123 9.21 1.82 -20.57
N GLU A 124 9.34 2.25 -21.82
CA GLU A 124 10.59 2.24 -22.57
C GLU A 124 11.08 3.68 -22.77
N ASP A 125 12.32 3.96 -22.40
CA ASP A 125 12.94 5.27 -22.55
C ASP A 125 13.31 5.56 -24.01
N LYS A 126 13.77 6.78 -24.30
CA LYS A 126 14.18 7.19 -25.66
C LYS A 126 15.38 6.41 -26.21
N SER A 127 16.10 5.69 -25.35
CA SER A 127 17.25 4.86 -25.70
C SER A 127 16.85 3.39 -25.84
N HIS A 128 15.56 3.04 -25.83
CA HIS A 128 15.05 1.67 -25.88
C HIS A 128 15.42 0.81 -24.66
N ARG A 129 15.58 1.43 -23.49
CA ARG A 129 15.75 0.72 -22.21
C ARG A 129 14.46 0.75 -21.41
N LEU A 130 14.17 -0.36 -20.76
CA LEU A 130 13.08 -0.47 -19.80
C LEU A 130 13.38 0.37 -18.57
N ALA A 131 12.39 1.13 -18.14
CA ALA A 131 12.40 1.91 -16.92
C ALA A 131 11.03 1.86 -16.27
N VAL A 132 10.95 2.20 -14.99
CA VAL A 132 9.68 2.31 -14.28
C VAL A 132 9.41 3.72 -13.79
N SER A 133 8.13 4.05 -13.63
CA SER A 133 7.67 5.38 -13.21
C SER A 133 6.52 5.32 -12.23
N MET A 134 6.54 6.18 -11.20
CA MET A 134 5.44 6.38 -10.24
C MET A 134 4.31 7.27 -10.81
N GLU A 135 4.45 7.77 -12.03
CA GLU A 135 3.38 8.49 -12.75
C GLU A 135 2.39 7.48 -13.37
N VAL A 136 1.45 7.02 -12.55
CA VAL A 136 0.54 5.90 -12.87
C VAL A 136 -0.92 6.31 -13.01
N GLU A 137 -1.25 7.61 -12.96
CA GLU A 137 -2.62 8.12 -12.89
C GLU A 137 -3.52 7.65 -14.03
N ASP A 138 -3.02 7.66 -15.27
CA ASP A 138 -3.77 7.25 -16.45
C ASP A 138 -3.99 5.74 -16.47
N GLU A 139 -2.96 4.98 -16.14
CA GLU A 139 -3.02 3.53 -16.01
C GLU A 139 -3.97 3.12 -14.88
N MET A 140 -3.95 3.82 -13.74
CA MET A 140 -4.88 3.62 -12.63
C MET A 140 -6.32 3.87 -13.07
N ARG A 141 -6.60 4.97 -13.80
CA ARG A 141 -7.92 5.23 -14.36
C ARG A 141 -8.38 4.09 -15.28
N ARG A 142 -7.54 3.66 -16.21
CA ARG A 142 -7.84 2.55 -17.14
C ARG A 142 -8.00 1.21 -16.42
N ALA A 143 -7.25 0.98 -15.35
CA ALA A 143 -7.32 -0.24 -14.56
C ALA A 143 -8.47 -0.23 -13.54
N SER A 144 -9.04 0.93 -13.21
CA SER A 144 -10.13 1.02 -12.23
C SER A 144 -11.46 0.47 -12.75
N ARG A 145 -12.33 0.09 -11.83
CA ARG A 145 -13.73 -0.25 -12.08
C ARG A 145 -14.63 0.63 -11.21
N ALA A 146 -15.85 0.87 -11.67
CA ALA A 146 -16.85 1.56 -10.87
C ALA A 146 -17.18 0.73 -9.62
N ALA A 147 -17.31 1.40 -8.49
CA ALA A 147 -17.61 0.80 -7.19
C ALA A 147 -19.10 0.49 -7.03
N THR A 148 -19.66 -0.31 -7.94
CA THR A 148 -21.10 -0.65 -7.97
C THR A 148 -21.54 -1.47 -6.77
N ASP A 149 -20.64 -2.29 -6.21
CA ASP A 149 -20.93 -3.19 -5.10
C ASP A 149 -20.54 -2.59 -3.74
N ALA A 150 -19.98 -1.38 -3.72
CA ALA A 150 -19.56 -0.71 -2.50
C ALA A 150 -20.75 -0.20 -1.69
N LYS A 151 -20.64 -0.25 -0.35
CA LYS A 151 -21.65 0.29 0.56
C LYS A 151 -21.02 1.29 1.52
N VAL A 152 -21.73 2.39 1.77
CA VAL A 152 -21.31 3.36 2.79
C VAL A 152 -21.31 2.68 4.16
N GLY A 153 -20.22 2.86 4.92
CA GLY A 153 -20.02 2.21 6.21
C GLY A 153 -19.08 1.00 6.16
N ASP A 154 -18.91 0.38 4.99
CA ASP A 154 -17.99 -0.75 4.84
C ASP A 154 -16.53 -0.32 4.93
N TRP A 155 -15.67 -1.27 5.25
CA TRP A 155 -14.22 -1.06 5.27
C TRP A 155 -13.60 -1.52 3.97
N VAL A 156 -12.68 -0.72 3.46
CA VAL A 156 -11.91 -1.03 2.26
C VAL A 156 -10.44 -0.77 2.51
N GLU A 157 -9.59 -1.53 1.83
CA GLU A 157 -8.14 -1.39 1.92
C GLU A 157 -7.55 -1.11 0.53
N GLY A 158 -6.62 -0.18 0.47
CA GLY A 158 -5.96 0.20 -0.77
C GLY A 158 -4.62 0.87 -0.56
N ALA A 159 -3.79 0.81 -1.59
CA ALA A 159 -2.47 1.41 -1.59
C ALA A 159 -2.53 2.80 -2.23
N VAL A 160 -1.93 3.79 -1.56
CA VAL A 160 -1.82 5.16 -2.05
C VAL A 160 -0.97 5.18 -3.31
N TYR A 161 -1.46 5.76 -4.40
CA TYR A 161 -0.68 5.92 -5.64
C TYR A 161 -0.39 7.38 -5.98
N ASN A 162 -1.15 8.32 -5.43
CA ASN A 162 -0.92 9.75 -5.62
C ASN A 162 -1.32 10.55 -4.38
N MET A 163 -0.62 11.65 -4.15
CA MET A 163 -0.87 12.60 -3.07
C MET A 163 -1.00 14.01 -3.65
N THR A 164 -2.02 14.73 -3.22
CA THR A 164 -2.30 16.12 -3.59
C THR A 164 -2.54 16.95 -2.33
N ASP A 165 -2.60 18.27 -2.45
CA ASP A 165 -2.91 19.15 -1.31
C ASP A 165 -4.28 18.86 -0.69
N GLN A 166 -5.22 18.33 -1.49
CA GLN A 166 -6.58 17.99 -1.04
C GLN A 166 -6.65 16.63 -0.34
N GLY A 167 -5.66 15.76 -0.54
CA GLY A 167 -5.67 14.41 0.01
C GLY A 167 -5.00 13.37 -0.89
N ALA A 168 -5.25 12.11 -0.56
CA ALA A 168 -4.61 10.95 -1.19
C ALA A 168 -5.58 10.22 -2.12
N TYR A 169 -5.06 9.74 -3.25
CA TYR A 169 -5.73 8.77 -4.10
C TYR A 169 -5.14 7.39 -3.89
N LEU A 170 -6.02 6.39 -3.84
CA LEU A 170 -5.67 5.01 -3.57
C LEU A 170 -6.36 4.09 -4.55
N MET A 171 -5.69 2.99 -4.88
CA MET A 171 -6.29 1.87 -5.60
C MET A 171 -6.60 0.77 -4.58
N THR A 172 -7.88 0.39 -4.49
CA THR A 172 -8.33 -0.69 -3.60
C THR A 172 -8.06 -2.06 -4.22
N ARG A 173 -8.15 -3.12 -3.41
CA ARG A 173 -8.00 -4.51 -3.90
C ARG A 173 -9.08 -4.88 -4.94
N GLU A 174 -10.26 -4.31 -4.79
CA GLU A 174 -11.42 -4.45 -5.70
C GLU A 174 -11.27 -3.62 -6.99
N ARG A 175 -10.14 -2.91 -7.13
CA ARG A 175 -9.82 -1.99 -8.24
C ARG A 175 -10.72 -0.76 -8.28
N TRP A 176 -11.16 -0.28 -7.11
CA TRP A 176 -11.85 1.01 -7.01
C TRP A 176 -10.83 2.12 -6.76
N ILE A 177 -11.08 3.30 -7.33
CA ILE A 177 -10.33 4.50 -6.94
C ILE A 177 -11.01 5.09 -5.71
N ALA A 178 -10.27 5.11 -4.61
CA ALA A 178 -10.67 5.76 -3.38
C ALA A 178 -9.97 7.12 -3.22
N PHE A 179 -10.70 8.09 -2.67
CA PHE A 179 -10.15 9.37 -2.28
C PHE A 179 -10.23 9.54 -0.76
N LEU A 180 -9.09 9.83 -0.14
CA LEU A 180 -8.96 10.13 1.28
C LEU A 180 -8.63 11.61 1.43
N HIS A 181 -9.65 12.41 1.74
CA HIS A 181 -9.50 13.85 1.91
C HIS A 181 -8.58 14.19 3.09
N ARG A 182 -7.84 15.31 3.02
CA ARG A 182 -6.87 15.73 4.04
C ARG A 182 -7.45 15.84 5.45
N SER A 183 -8.74 16.19 5.56
CA SER A 183 -9.45 16.23 6.84
C SER A 183 -9.63 14.85 7.46
N GLU A 184 -9.70 13.78 6.67
CA GLU A 184 -10.14 12.45 7.12
C GLU A 184 -9.03 11.57 7.70
N PHE A 185 -7.84 12.13 7.94
CA PHE A 185 -6.74 11.44 8.60
C PHE A 185 -5.84 12.41 9.38
N SER A 186 -5.15 11.87 10.38
CA SER A 186 -4.13 12.55 11.17
C SER A 186 -2.79 11.85 11.01
N GLY A 187 -1.69 12.60 11.02
CA GLY A 187 -0.35 12.05 10.80
C GLY A 187 0.03 11.95 9.32
N PRO A 188 1.26 11.48 9.04
CA PRO A 188 1.76 11.33 7.68
C PRO A 188 1.11 10.13 6.97
N ILE A 189 0.82 10.29 5.68
CA ILE A 189 0.52 9.19 4.77
C ILE A 189 1.56 9.23 3.66
N LEU A 190 2.16 8.07 3.39
CA LEU A 190 3.20 7.94 2.37
C LEU A 190 2.60 7.39 1.08
N ILE A 191 3.17 7.80 -0.06
CA ILE A 191 2.86 7.18 -1.34
C ILE A 191 3.29 5.71 -1.26
N GLY A 192 2.46 4.83 -1.79
CA GLY A 192 2.65 3.39 -1.75
C GLY A 192 2.16 2.72 -0.47
N GLN A 193 1.85 3.47 0.58
CA GLN A 193 1.33 2.92 1.83
C GLN A 193 -0.03 2.24 1.63
N MET A 194 -0.17 1.03 2.15
CA MET A 194 -1.47 0.36 2.29
C MET A 194 -2.22 0.97 3.48
N VAL A 195 -3.44 1.41 3.26
CA VAL A 195 -4.31 1.93 4.32
C VAL A 195 -5.70 1.32 4.24
N LYS A 196 -6.28 1.11 5.42
CA LYS A 196 -7.63 0.58 5.61
C LYS A 196 -8.53 1.68 6.13
N GLY A 197 -9.53 2.07 5.33
CA GLY A 197 -10.45 3.16 5.64
C GLY A 197 -11.91 2.76 5.47
N ARG A 198 -12.80 3.50 6.12
CA ARG A 198 -14.24 3.29 6.01
C ARG A 198 -14.80 4.10 4.86
N ILE A 199 -15.65 3.49 4.03
CA ILE A 199 -16.37 4.17 2.95
C ILE A 199 -17.35 5.17 3.55
N THR A 200 -17.22 6.44 3.15
CA THR A 200 -18.08 7.54 3.62
C THR A 200 -19.03 8.04 2.52
N TYR A 201 -18.68 7.85 1.26
CA TYR A 201 -19.47 8.34 0.13
C TYR A 201 -19.20 7.53 -1.14
N LEU A 202 -20.26 7.26 -1.90
CA LEU A 202 -20.20 6.69 -3.25
C LEU A 202 -20.41 7.84 -4.24
N ARG A 203 -19.45 8.04 -5.16
CA ARG A 203 -19.49 9.14 -6.12
C ARG A 203 -20.18 8.71 -7.41
N GLU A 204 -20.76 9.68 -8.11
CA GLU A 204 -21.43 9.46 -9.41
C GLU A 204 -20.46 8.97 -10.50
N ASP A 205 -19.18 9.34 -10.41
CA ASP A 205 -18.12 8.86 -11.31
C ASP A 205 -17.64 7.43 -11.01
N GLY A 206 -18.33 6.71 -10.12
CA GLY A 206 -18.01 5.34 -9.73
C GLY A 206 -16.84 5.23 -8.74
N ARG A 207 -16.30 6.34 -8.24
CA ARG A 207 -15.26 6.36 -7.21
C ARG A 207 -15.86 6.38 -5.81
N ILE A 208 -15.03 6.21 -4.79
CA ILE A 208 -15.45 6.28 -3.39
C ILE A 208 -14.63 7.29 -2.59
N ASN A 209 -15.24 7.91 -1.58
CA ASN A 209 -14.49 8.61 -0.55
C ASN A 209 -14.37 7.70 0.69
N ILE A 210 -13.21 7.76 1.34
CA ILE A 210 -12.94 6.99 2.55
C ILE A 210 -12.49 7.90 3.70
N SER A 211 -12.57 7.38 4.92
CA SER A 211 -12.08 8.04 6.12
C SER A 211 -11.29 7.09 7.01
N LEU A 212 -10.18 7.58 7.57
CA LEU A 212 -9.40 6.89 8.60
C LEU A 212 -9.81 7.33 10.01
N ARG A 213 -10.69 8.33 10.13
CA ARG A 213 -11.19 8.76 11.44
C ARG A 213 -12.09 7.69 12.03
N GLN A 214 -11.95 7.49 13.34
CA GLN A 214 -12.94 6.73 14.09
C GLN A 214 -14.30 7.41 13.94
N THR A 215 -15.35 6.60 13.76
CA THR A 215 -16.72 7.10 13.78
C THR A 215 -16.99 7.80 15.12
N LYS A 216 -17.84 8.81 15.13
CA LYS A 216 -18.28 9.49 16.37
C LYS A 216 -18.91 8.52 17.39
N GLU A 217 -19.32 7.34 16.94
CA GLU A 217 -19.80 6.25 17.80
C GLU A 217 -18.68 5.46 18.50
N ASN A 218 -17.44 5.52 18.03
CA ASN A 218 -16.28 4.83 18.62
C ASN A 218 -15.24 5.78 19.22
N ALA A 219 -15.33 7.09 18.93
CA ALA A 219 -14.59 8.08 19.69
C ALA A 219 -15.17 8.09 21.10
N ILE A 220 -14.42 7.57 22.08
CA ILE A 220 -14.79 7.67 23.48
C ILE A 220 -14.94 9.16 23.77
N ASN A 221 -16.20 9.60 23.95
CA ASN A 221 -16.50 10.96 24.34
C ASN A 221 -15.73 11.23 25.66
N PRO A 222 -14.99 12.35 25.80
CA PRO A 222 -14.32 12.71 27.06
C PRO A 222 -15.23 12.63 28.29
N ASP A 223 -16.54 12.84 28.10
CA ASP A 223 -17.55 12.65 29.13
C ASP A 223 -17.69 11.17 29.55
N SER A 224 -17.64 10.23 28.59
CA SER A 224 -17.67 8.77 28.82
C SER A 224 -16.43 8.30 29.57
N GLU A 225 -15.26 8.85 29.24
CA GLU A 225 -13.99 8.61 29.97
C GLU A 225 -14.09 9.03 31.44
N LYS A 226 -14.61 10.23 31.71
CA LYS A 226 -14.84 10.73 33.07
C LYS A 226 -15.78 9.80 33.86
N ILE A 227 -16.85 9.31 33.23
CA ILE A 227 -17.81 8.41 33.86
C ILE A 227 -17.16 7.04 34.16
N LEU A 228 -16.43 6.46 33.21
CA LEU A 228 -15.70 5.20 33.40
C LEU A 228 -14.65 5.31 34.52
N ALA A 229 -13.87 6.39 34.54
CA ALA A 229 -12.88 6.63 35.58
C ALA A 229 -13.52 6.71 36.98
N PHE A 230 -14.65 7.42 37.08
CA PHE A 230 -15.42 7.51 38.32
C PHE A 230 -15.99 6.16 38.77
N LEU A 231 -16.53 5.36 37.85
CA LEU A 231 -17.00 3.98 38.09
C LEU A 231 -15.88 3.08 38.61
N LYS A 232 -14.70 3.11 37.96
CA LYS A 232 -13.52 2.33 38.38
C LYS A 232 -13.04 2.74 39.78
N GLN A 233 -12.99 4.04 40.07
CA GLN A 233 -12.65 4.55 41.40
C GLN A 233 -13.62 4.05 42.49
N ARG A 234 -14.88 3.78 42.13
CA ARG A 234 -15.92 3.27 43.03
C ARG A 234 -16.13 1.75 42.94
N LYS A 235 -15.07 1.00 42.64
CA LYS A 235 -15.11 -0.47 42.56
C LYS A 235 -16.20 -0.98 41.60
N GLY A 236 -16.35 -0.30 40.46
CA GLY A 236 -17.22 -0.75 39.37
C GLY A 236 -18.71 -0.45 39.54
N LYS A 237 -19.15 0.33 40.54
CA LYS A 237 -20.57 0.69 40.67
C LYS A 237 -20.82 2.10 41.20
N MET A 238 -21.90 2.74 40.76
CA MET A 238 -22.29 4.07 41.24
C MET A 238 -23.82 4.26 41.29
N PRO A 239 -24.34 5.04 42.26
CA PRO A 239 -25.78 5.32 42.39
C PRO A 239 -26.22 6.48 41.49
N TYR A 240 -25.72 6.51 40.25
CA TYR A 240 -26.06 7.54 39.27
C TYR A 240 -26.37 6.87 37.94
N GLY A 241 -27.55 7.14 37.41
CA GLY A 241 -27.99 6.71 36.09
C GLY A 241 -28.89 7.75 35.41
N ASP A 242 -29.70 7.32 34.46
CA ASP A 242 -30.54 8.22 33.64
C ASP A 242 -31.54 9.07 34.43
N LYS A 243 -31.98 8.55 35.60
CA LYS A 243 -32.93 9.20 36.50
C LYS A 243 -32.28 10.23 37.44
N THR A 244 -30.96 10.35 37.46
CA THR A 244 -30.25 11.27 38.36
C THR A 244 -30.67 12.73 38.13
N ALA A 245 -30.81 13.49 39.22
CA ALA A 245 -31.17 14.91 39.16
C ALA A 245 -30.04 15.75 38.51
N PRO A 246 -30.35 16.75 37.66
CA PRO A 246 -29.34 17.56 36.98
C PRO A 246 -28.31 18.19 37.91
N ALA A 247 -28.73 18.70 39.07
CA ALA A 247 -27.85 19.31 40.06
C ALA A 247 -26.79 18.33 40.58
N VAL A 248 -27.18 17.08 40.86
CA VAL A 248 -26.28 16.02 41.33
C VAL A 248 -25.27 15.64 40.23
N ILE A 249 -25.73 15.50 38.98
CA ILE A 249 -24.86 15.22 37.83
C ILE A 249 -23.81 16.31 37.66
N LYS A 250 -24.23 17.59 37.72
CA LYS A 250 -23.33 18.74 37.58
C LYS A 250 -22.28 18.76 38.68
N THR A 251 -22.67 18.53 39.94
CA THR A 251 -21.74 18.51 41.08
C THR A 251 -20.75 17.36 41.03
N LYS A 252 -21.17 16.16 40.58
CA LYS A 252 -20.29 14.97 40.61
C LYS A 252 -19.42 14.79 39.37
N PHE A 253 -19.94 15.17 38.19
CA PHE A 253 -19.26 14.91 36.91
C PHE A 253 -18.88 16.20 36.16
N GLY A 254 -19.38 17.36 36.60
CA GLY A 254 -19.22 18.61 35.85
C GLY A 254 -19.99 18.64 34.53
N LEU A 255 -20.94 17.72 34.34
CA LEU A 255 -21.67 17.53 33.08
C LEU A 255 -23.10 18.09 33.17
N SER A 256 -23.66 18.45 32.01
CA SER A 256 -25.11 18.64 31.88
C SER A 256 -25.82 17.29 31.87
N LYS A 257 -27.12 17.26 32.22
CA LYS A 257 -27.91 16.01 32.19
C LYS A 257 -27.95 15.38 30.78
N ALA A 258 -27.99 16.20 29.74
CA ALA A 258 -27.96 15.72 28.35
C ALA A 258 -26.61 15.10 27.98
N ALA A 259 -25.50 15.71 28.41
CA ALA A 259 -24.15 15.17 28.17
C ALA A 259 -23.94 13.84 28.92
N PHE A 260 -24.37 13.78 30.18
CA PHE A 260 -24.30 12.57 31.01
C PHE A 260 -25.12 11.41 30.40
N LYS A 261 -26.36 11.66 29.97
CA LYS A 261 -27.18 10.64 29.30
C LYS A 261 -26.56 10.14 27.99
N ARG A 262 -25.97 11.05 27.20
CA ARG A 262 -25.29 10.69 25.95
C ARG A 262 -24.08 9.79 26.21
N ALA A 263 -23.29 10.12 27.22
CA ALA A 263 -22.12 9.35 27.62
C ALA A 263 -22.50 7.97 28.18
N LEU A 264 -23.53 7.89 29.04
CA LEU A 264 -24.07 6.60 29.51
C LEU A 264 -24.62 5.74 28.36
N GLY A 265 -25.39 6.35 27.44
CA GLY A 265 -25.93 5.65 26.27
C GLY A 265 -24.83 5.09 25.37
N HIS A 266 -23.76 5.85 25.16
CA HIS A 266 -22.57 5.41 24.44
C HIS A 266 -21.89 4.21 25.13
N LEU A 267 -21.64 4.29 26.43
CA LEU A 267 -21.02 3.22 27.21
C LEU A 267 -21.88 1.93 27.28
N MET A 268 -23.21 2.06 27.33
CA MET A 268 -24.13 0.92 27.26
C MET A 268 -24.12 0.27 25.87
N LYS A 269 -24.04 1.07 24.79
CA LYS A 269 -23.93 0.57 23.41
C LYS A 269 -22.63 -0.20 23.18
N GLU A 270 -21.53 0.26 23.78
CA GLU A 270 -20.23 -0.45 23.80
C GLU A 270 -20.19 -1.63 24.79
N GLN A 271 -21.31 -1.95 25.46
CA GLN A 271 -21.41 -2.99 26.50
C GLN A 271 -20.43 -2.86 27.67
N LYS A 272 -19.87 -1.68 27.93
CA LYS A 272 -18.94 -1.45 29.04
C LYS A 272 -19.64 -1.29 30.39
N ILE A 273 -20.92 -0.90 30.37
CA ILE A 273 -21.74 -0.67 31.57
C ILE A 273 -23.16 -1.20 31.37
N TYR A 274 -23.87 -1.41 32.48
CA TYR A 274 -25.32 -1.63 32.49
C TYR A 274 -25.97 -0.86 33.65
N GLN A 275 -27.29 -0.62 33.55
CA GLN A 275 -28.07 0.01 34.60
C GLN A 275 -29.10 -0.95 35.19
N GLN A 276 -29.19 -1.00 36.51
CA GLN A 276 -30.18 -1.80 37.25
C GLN A 276 -30.63 -1.01 38.48
N GLU A 277 -31.94 -0.91 38.70
CA GLU A 277 -32.54 -0.28 39.89
C GLU A 277 -31.99 1.12 40.24
N GLY A 278 -31.65 1.92 39.22
CA GLY A 278 -31.12 3.28 39.41
C GLY A 278 -29.61 3.37 39.67
N TRP A 279 -28.92 2.23 39.68
CA TRP A 279 -27.47 2.12 39.74
C TRP A 279 -26.88 1.87 38.35
N THR A 280 -25.66 2.34 38.15
CA THR A 280 -24.83 2.00 36.99
C THR A 280 -23.68 1.11 37.46
N TYR A 281 -23.45 0.02 36.73
CA TYR A 281 -22.42 -0.97 37.00
C TYR A 281 -21.48 -1.09 35.81
N LEU A 282 -20.20 -1.31 36.09
CA LEU A 282 -19.23 -1.75 35.10
C LEU A 282 -19.57 -3.20 34.75
N LYS A 283 -19.57 -3.53 33.46
CA LYS A 283 -19.61 -4.92 33.03
C LYS A 283 -18.18 -5.47 33.22
N GLU A 284 -18.03 -6.57 33.93
CA GLU A 284 -16.72 -7.23 34.02
C GLU A 284 -16.36 -7.76 32.63
N ASP A 285 -15.13 -7.49 32.19
CA ASP A 285 -14.58 -8.11 30.99
C ASP A 285 -14.58 -9.61 31.25
N THR A 286 -15.52 -10.32 30.62
CA THR A 286 -15.40 -11.77 30.47
C THR A 286 -14.32 -11.93 29.41
N GLU A 287 -13.06 -12.08 29.84
CA GLU A 287 -12.01 -12.60 28.97
C GLU A 287 -12.41 -14.03 28.60
N GLU A 288 -13.07 -14.16 27.45
CA GLU A 288 -13.13 -15.38 26.62
C GLU A 288 -12.46 -15.09 25.27
#